data_AF-A0A1W1XMR3-F1
#
_entry.id   AF-A0A1W1XMR3-F1
#
_cell.length_a   1.000
_cell.length_b   1.000
_cell.length_c   1.000
_cell.angle_alpha   90.00
_cell.angle_beta   90.00
_cell.angle_gamma   90.00
#
_symmetry.space_group_name_H-M   'P 1'
#
loop_
_entity.id
_entity.type
_entity.pdbx_description
1 polymer ?
#
loop_
_entity_poly.entity_id
_entity_poly.type
_entity_poly.pdbx_seq_one_letter_code
_entity_poly.pdbx_strand_id
1 'polypeptide(L)'
;MDEAENPQLLGRTFNRVDLGNSTFHEVNLASSIFNNVDFVGSTFHTISFQDVTVENVELSGMKINGVLVSELFRVYHEHKR
;
A
#
# COMPACT_ATOMS: atom_id res chain seq x y z
N MET A 1 10.34 -28.12 19.91
CA MET A 1 10.88 -26.81 20.31
C MET A 1 11.63 -26.32 19.10
N ASP A 2 11.10 -25.28 18.48
CA ASP A 2 11.76 -24.30 17.62
C ASP A 2 10.64 -23.35 17.19
N GLU A 3 10.39 -22.33 18.01
CA GLU A 3 9.70 -21.13 17.54
C GLU A 3 10.57 -20.58 16.42
N ALA A 4 10.06 -20.59 15.19
CA ALA A 4 10.77 -20.00 14.07
C ALA A 4 11.12 -18.55 14.45
N GLU A 5 12.42 -18.25 14.48
CA GLU A 5 12.91 -16.90 14.73
C GLU A 5 12.17 -15.95 13.79
N ASN A 6 11.48 -14.94 14.34
CA ASN A 6 10.83 -13.89 13.56
C ASN A 6 11.90 -13.21 12.69
N PRO A 7 12.00 -13.51 11.38
CA PRO A 7 13.13 -13.07 10.59
C PRO A 7 12.96 -11.58 10.33
N GLN A 8 13.79 -10.77 11.00
CA GLN A 8 13.74 -9.33 10.87
C GLN A 8 14.37 -8.89 9.54
N LEU A 9 13.56 -8.27 8.67
CA LEU A 9 14.01 -7.67 7.41
C LEU A 9 14.28 -6.17 7.56
N LEU A 10 14.54 -5.70 8.78
CA LEU A 10 14.75 -4.28 9.09
C LEU A 10 15.90 -3.70 8.25
N GLY A 11 15.65 -2.54 7.64
CA GLY A 11 16.64 -1.80 6.85
C GLY A 11 17.12 -2.50 5.57
N ARG A 12 16.40 -3.51 5.08
CA ARG A 12 16.74 -4.19 3.81
C ARG A 12 16.11 -3.47 2.61
N THR A 13 16.82 -3.50 1.49
CA THR A 13 16.33 -3.01 0.20
C THR A 13 16.08 -4.20 -0.73
N PHE A 14 14.89 -4.26 -1.31
CA PHE A 14 14.50 -5.29 -2.28
C PHE A 14 14.56 -4.69 -3.69
N ASN A 15 15.58 -5.05 -4.46
CA ASN A 15 15.78 -4.53 -5.81
C ASN A 15 15.35 -5.57 -6.84
N ARG A 16 14.40 -5.20 -7.72
CA ARG A 16 13.92 -6.03 -8.84
C ARG A 16 13.41 -7.41 -8.41
N VAL A 17 12.71 -7.45 -7.27
CA VAL A 17 12.09 -8.68 -6.74
C VAL A 17 10.62 -8.73 -7.16
N ASP A 18 10.17 -9.89 -7.61
CA ASP A 18 8.75 -10.16 -7.82
C ASP A 18 8.15 -10.71 -6.51
N LEU A 19 7.13 -10.01 -5.99
CA LEU A 19 6.38 -10.39 -4.80
C LEU A 19 4.90 -10.63 -5.14
N GLY A 20 4.55 -10.81 -6.42
CA GLY A 20 3.20 -11.08 -6.88
C GLY A 20 2.58 -12.29 -6.15
N ASN A 21 1.31 -12.16 -5.77
CA ASN A 21 0.56 -13.15 -4.99
C ASN A 21 1.13 -13.48 -3.59
N SER A 22 2.07 -12.68 -3.07
CA SER A 22 2.52 -12.82 -1.68
C SER A 22 1.47 -12.31 -0.70
N THR A 23 1.44 -12.90 0.49
CA THR A 23 0.60 -12.42 1.61
C THR A 23 1.48 -12.00 2.77
N PHE A 24 1.14 -10.87 3.40
CA PHE A 24 1.88 -10.30 4.52
C PHE A 24 0.97 -10.32 5.76
N HIS A 25 1.27 -11.19 6.72
CA HIS A 25 0.54 -11.29 7.99
C HIS A 25 1.36 -10.68 9.12
N GLU A 26 0.75 -9.77 9.89
CA GLU A 26 1.37 -9.17 11.08
C GLU A 26 2.72 -8.46 10.80
N VAL A 27 2.90 -7.93 9.59
CA VAL A 27 4.11 -7.22 9.18
C VAL A 27 4.00 -5.74 9.54
N ASN A 28 5.03 -5.21 10.19
CA ASN A 28 5.19 -3.76 10.36
C ASN A 28 5.96 -3.17 9.17
N LEU A 29 5.29 -2.30 8.40
CA LEU A 29 5.87 -1.57 7.26
C LEU A 29 6.05 -0.07 7.56
N ALA A 30 6.01 0.34 8.83
CA ALA A 30 6.23 1.73 9.21
C ALA A 30 7.54 2.27 8.61
N SER A 31 7.48 3.49 8.08
CA SER A 31 8.60 4.16 7.41
C SER A 31 9.18 3.43 6.19
N SER A 32 8.49 2.43 5.64
CA SER A 32 8.87 1.81 4.37
C SER A 32 8.56 2.73 3.19
N ILE A 33 9.41 2.67 2.16
CA ILE A 33 9.26 3.47 0.94
C ILE A 33 9.01 2.51 -0.23
N PHE A 34 7.93 2.75 -0.97
CA PHE A 34 7.56 1.98 -2.15
C PHE A 34 7.79 2.82 -3.41
N ASN A 35 8.94 2.63 -4.06
CA ASN A 35 9.28 3.32 -5.30
C ASN A 35 9.08 2.37 -6.49
N ASN A 36 8.31 2.81 -7.49
CA ASN A 36 8.03 2.07 -8.72
C ASN A 36 7.50 0.63 -8.46
N VAL A 37 6.57 0.50 -7.52
CA VAL A 37 5.91 -0.78 -7.18
C VAL A 37 4.56 -0.85 -7.87
N ASP A 38 4.24 -2.02 -8.43
CA ASP A 38 2.92 -2.32 -8.97
C ASP A 38 2.03 -2.95 -7.88
N PHE A 39 0.89 -2.33 -7.62
CA PHE A 39 -0.14 -2.81 -6.69
C PHE A 39 -1.44 -3.23 -7.41
N VAL A 40 -1.42 -3.44 -8.73
CA VAL A 40 -2.60 -3.89 -9.49
C VAL A 40 -3.18 -5.17 -8.90
N GLY A 41 -4.47 -5.13 -8.58
CA GLY A 41 -5.19 -6.26 -7.99
C GLY A 41 -4.90 -6.50 -6.50
N SER A 42 -3.96 -5.76 -5.90
CA SER A 42 -3.67 -5.85 -4.48
C SER A 42 -4.83 -5.32 -3.65
N THR A 43 -5.00 -5.91 -2.47
CA THR A 43 -6.04 -5.54 -1.53
C THR A 43 -5.44 -5.35 -0.15
N PHE A 44 -5.79 -4.24 0.49
CA PHE A 44 -5.31 -3.89 1.83
C PHE A 44 -6.46 -3.99 2.83
N HIS A 45 -6.43 -5.00 3.70
CA HIS A 45 -7.45 -5.25 4.71
C HIS A 45 -6.90 -5.00 6.12
N THR A 46 -7.66 -4.26 6.94
CA THR A 46 -7.31 -4.00 8.35
C THR A 46 -5.91 -3.38 8.51
N ILE A 47 -5.59 -2.41 7.65
CA ILE A 47 -4.31 -1.67 7.69
C ILE A 47 -4.53 -0.23 8.17
N SER A 48 -3.49 0.38 8.75
CA SER A 48 -3.44 1.82 8.98
C SER A 48 -2.72 2.51 7.82
N PHE A 49 -3.36 3.51 7.23
CA PHE A 49 -2.74 4.47 6.30
C PHE A 49 -2.45 5.82 6.97
N GLN A 50 -2.30 5.83 8.31
CA GLN A 50 -1.95 7.04 9.04
C GLN A 50 -0.65 7.63 8.50
N ASP A 51 -0.66 8.93 8.22
CA ASP A 51 0.48 9.72 7.70
C ASP A 51 1.08 9.18 6.39
N VAL A 52 0.30 8.42 5.61
CA VAL A 52 0.70 7.96 4.27
C VAL A 52 0.37 9.01 3.22
N THR A 53 1.39 9.41 2.46
CA THR A 53 1.24 10.22 1.24
C THR A 53 1.30 9.32 0.02
N VAL A 54 0.34 9.49 -0.89
CA VAL A 54 0.30 8.80 -2.18
C VAL A 54 0.31 9.85 -3.28
N GLU A 55 1.38 9.89 -4.07
CA GLU A 55 1.63 10.92 -5.09
C GLU A 55 2.13 10.29 -6.39
N ASN A 56 1.87 10.95 -7.53
CA ASN A 56 2.31 10.50 -8.86
C ASN A 56 1.88 9.06 -9.22
N VAL A 57 0.68 8.66 -8.77
CA VAL A 57 0.13 7.32 -8.99
C VAL A 57 -0.98 7.33 -10.05
N GLU A 58 -1.15 6.20 -10.74
CA GLU A 58 -2.34 5.91 -11.53
C GLU A 58 -3.44 5.38 -10.59
N LEU A 59 -4.60 6.03 -10.58
CA LEU A 59 -5.68 5.77 -9.61
C LEU A 59 -6.86 5.01 -10.23
N SER A 60 -6.79 4.68 -11.52
CA SER A 60 -7.84 3.98 -12.23
C SER A 60 -8.28 2.71 -11.50
N GLY A 61 -9.57 2.65 -11.14
CA GLY A 61 -10.18 1.52 -10.43
C GLY A 61 -9.85 1.42 -8.93
N MET A 62 -8.95 2.27 -8.39
CA MET A 62 -8.64 2.30 -6.96
C MET A 62 -9.88 2.67 -6.14
N LYS A 63 -10.10 1.92 -5.06
CA LYS A 63 -11.20 2.17 -4.11
C LYS A 63 -10.69 2.31 -2.70
N ILE A 64 -11.19 3.31 -1.97
CA ILE A 64 -11.01 3.45 -0.52
C ILE A 64 -12.39 3.23 0.11
N ASN A 65 -12.49 2.25 1.01
CA ASN A 65 -13.75 1.86 1.64
C ASN A 65 -14.91 1.65 0.63
N GLY A 66 -14.58 1.05 -0.52
CA GLY A 66 -15.54 0.79 -1.60
C GLY A 66 -15.84 1.98 -2.53
N VAL A 67 -15.37 3.18 -2.22
CA VAL A 67 -15.59 4.39 -3.03
C VAL A 67 -14.44 4.58 -4.02
N LEU A 68 -14.75 4.83 -5.30
CA LEU A 68 -13.73 5.11 -6.31
C LEU A 68 -12.97 6.40 -5.97
N VAL A 69 -11.63 6.33 -5.97
CA VAL A 69 -10.79 7.49 -5.66
C VAL A 69 -10.94 8.59 -6.72
N SER A 70 -11.12 8.21 -7.99
CA SER A 70 -11.42 9.16 -9.07
C SER A 70 -12.69 9.98 -8.79
N GLU A 71 -13.70 9.35 -8.18
CA GLU A 71 -14.96 10.00 -7.81
C GLU A 71 -14.78 10.92 -6.59
N LEU A 72 -13.99 10.50 -5.59
CA LEU A 72 -13.61 11.35 -4.47
C LEU A 72 -12.91 12.63 -4.94
N PHE A 73 -11.96 12.53 -5.88
CA PHE A 73 -11.29 13.69 -6.42
C PHE A 73 -12.19 14.57 -7.28
N ARG A 74 -13.09 13.99 -8.08
CA ARG A 74 -14.11 14.75 -8.82
C ARG A 74 -14.91 15.63 -7.87
N VAL A 75 -15.49 15.04 -6.82
CA VAL A 75 -16.28 15.76 -5.82
C VAL A 75 -15.44 16.82 -5.10
N TYR A 76 -14.20 16.50 -4.70
CA TYR A 76 -13.30 17.46 -4.07
C TYR A 76 -13.07 18.68 -4.96
N HIS A 77 -12.75 18.50 -6.24
CA HIS A 77 -12.50 19.59 -7.16
C HIS A 77 -13.76 20.44 -7.44
N GLU A 78 -14.95 19.84 -7.45
CA GLU A 78 -16.21 20.57 -7.61
C GLU A 78 -16.54 21.46 -6.41
N HIS A 79 -16.11 21.07 -5.21
CA HIS A 79 -16.41 21.78 -3.96
C HIS A 79 -15.25 22.63 -3.44
N LYS A 80 -14.05 22.46 -4.00
CA LYS A 80 -12.88 23.28 -3.70
C LYS A 80 -13.06 24.64 -4.36
N ARG A 81 -13.53 25.62 -3.57
CA ARG A 81 -13.47 27.05 -3.91
C ARG A 81 -12.03 27.56 -3.87
#